data_AF-A0A8C4WUW5-F1
#
_entry.id   AF-A0A8C4WUW5-F1
#
_cell.length_a   1.000
_cell.length_b   1.000
_cell.length_c   1.000
_cell.angle_alpha   90.00
_cell.angle_beta   90.00
_cell.angle_gamma   90.00
#
_symmetry.space_group_name_H-M   'P 1'
#
loop_
_entity.id
_entity.type
_entity.pdbx_description
1 polymer ?
#
loop_
_entity_poly.entity_id
_entity_poly.type
_entity_poly.pdbx_seq_one_letter_code
_entity_poly.pdbx_strand_id
1 'polypeptide(L)'
;MKEPENPEDELVVTFEARFLRDCRTLLKSVGLPDAQEFVERNPHPRLWRLLAGAALERLQLEVADHAFSRCYDYPGLELIKRLHSLKGQKLKQAEVAAYFGRFEEVEQIYLAMDRRDLALKLRTKLGDWFRVLQLLSTTAGNADDALKEQANNGIGDYYAERKKWSNSVKYYMEAHNMEQLAECYIMLEDDEKLSELASSLPEQHKLLLELGQVFLSVGMCQEAIDAFLRNNQPKLAINACVELNKWKQAVELAQFHIVHEVQPLLSKYVAHLLENGQQLEAVELYHIAHCYLEAAQLLFQLADKEAKMRRKPLRVKKLYVLAALEVESYHEIKRSQKKDKTEAASALVGLLEEDATAGGLMVDSPWRGAEAYHFYLLSQKQFYSGQPEAATATEFSQKRNLLYVWLLAVSLWIMSCGCVECANIVLTGTTFPAVPCVRSVTAPLYRGSSCVYIVLLLM
;
A
#
# COMPACT_ATOMS: atom_id res chain seq x y z
N MET A 1 -35.85 6.95 -43.14
CA MET A 1 -34.63 6.37 -42.53
C MET A 1 -34.00 7.42 -41.66
N LYS A 2 -33.65 7.09 -40.40
CA LYS A 2 -32.89 8.00 -39.52
C LYS A 2 -31.39 8.01 -39.84
N GLU A 3 -30.86 6.90 -40.39
CA GLU A 3 -29.49 6.78 -40.92
C GLU A 3 -29.54 6.21 -42.34
N PRO A 4 -29.22 7.00 -43.40
CA PRO A 4 -29.27 6.53 -44.78
C PRO A 4 -28.05 5.69 -45.20
N GLU A 5 -26.94 5.79 -44.48
CA GLU A 5 -25.69 5.06 -44.78
C GLU A 5 -25.69 3.63 -44.22
N ASN A 6 -26.57 3.33 -43.26
CA ASN A 6 -26.72 1.99 -42.69
C ASN A 6 -28.20 1.68 -42.46
N PRO A 7 -28.95 1.33 -43.52
CA PRO A 7 -30.38 1.05 -43.40
C PRO A 7 -30.60 -0.19 -42.52
N GLU A 8 -31.56 -0.12 -41.59
CA GLU A 8 -32.03 -1.28 -40.83
C GLU A 8 -32.50 -2.38 -41.80
N ASP A 9 -32.15 -3.65 -41.55
CA ASP A 9 -32.44 -4.80 -42.43
C ASP A 9 -33.94 -4.93 -42.77
N GLU A 10 -34.83 -4.42 -41.92
CA GLU A 10 -36.29 -4.35 -42.13
C GLU A 10 -36.68 -3.50 -43.34
N LEU A 11 -35.81 -2.57 -43.76
CA LEU A 11 -36.03 -1.66 -44.87
C LEU A 11 -35.44 -2.17 -46.19
N VAL A 12 -34.74 -3.32 -46.16
CA VAL A 12 -34.10 -3.95 -47.32
C VAL A 12 -34.92 -5.14 -47.80
N VAL A 13 -35.69 -4.95 -48.88
CA VAL A 13 -36.43 -6.05 -49.51
C VAL A 13 -35.52 -6.78 -50.49
N THR A 14 -35.05 -7.97 -50.12
CA THR A 14 -34.24 -8.82 -51.00
C THR A 14 -35.13 -9.73 -51.85
N PHE A 15 -35.03 -9.60 -53.17
CA PHE A 15 -35.70 -10.52 -54.11
C PHE A 15 -34.72 -11.60 -54.56
N GLU A 16 -35.01 -12.85 -54.19
CA GLU A 16 -34.25 -13.98 -54.75
C GLU A 16 -34.41 -14.09 -56.27
N ALA A 17 -33.31 -14.38 -56.96
CA ALA A 17 -33.33 -14.63 -58.39
C ALA A 17 -34.24 -15.82 -58.73
N ARG A 18 -34.95 -15.73 -59.86
CA ARG A 18 -35.89 -16.76 -60.35
C ARG A 18 -35.30 -18.17 -60.30
N PHE A 19 -34.07 -18.35 -60.79
CA PHE A 19 -33.38 -19.65 -60.79
C PHE A 19 -33.15 -20.24 -59.38
N LEU A 20 -32.92 -19.40 -58.36
CA LEU A 20 -32.75 -19.87 -56.98
C LEU A 20 -34.07 -20.34 -56.38
N ARG A 21 -35.16 -19.61 -56.69
CA ARG A 21 -36.52 -20.00 -56.28
C ARG A 21 -36.92 -21.31 -56.95
N ASP A 22 -36.74 -21.39 -58.27
CA ASP A 22 -37.07 -22.57 -59.07
C ASP A 22 -36.27 -23.79 -58.54
N CYS A 23 -34.96 -23.66 -58.31
CA CYS A 23 -34.14 -24.70 -57.65
C CYS A 23 -34.68 -25.12 -56.29
N ARG A 24 -35.02 -24.18 -55.40
CA ARG A 24 -35.57 -24.50 -54.08
C ARG A 24 -36.92 -25.20 -54.17
N THR A 25 -37.77 -24.80 -55.12
CA THR A 25 -39.05 -25.48 -55.35
C THR A 25 -38.82 -26.91 -55.81
N LEU A 26 -37.91 -27.14 -56.78
CA LEU A 26 -37.55 -28.47 -57.27
C LEU A 26 -37.00 -29.38 -56.17
N LEU A 27 -36.11 -28.84 -55.33
CA LEU A 27 -35.56 -29.57 -54.18
C LEU A 27 -36.63 -29.99 -53.18
N LYS A 28 -37.68 -29.18 -53.00
CA LYS A 28 -38.79 -29.47 -52.09
C LYS A 28 -39.84 -30.41 -52.68
N SER A 29 -40.15 -30.30 -53.98
CA SER A 29 -41.30 -30.99 -54.59
C SER A 29 -40.95 -32.28 -55.34
N VAL A 30 -39.81 -32.35 -56.04
CA VAL A 30 -39.54 -33.44 -57.00
C VAL A 30 -38.36 -34.32 -56.59
N GLY A 31 -37.32 -33.76 -55.98
CA GLY A 31 -36.19 -34.53 -55.44
C GLY A 31 -34.81 -34.00 -55.84
N LEU A 32 -33.75 -34.69 -55.38
CA LEU A 32 -32.35 -34.34 -55.69
C LEU A 32 -31.93 -34.57 -57.16
N PRO A 33 -32.37 -35.62 -57.90
CA PRO A 33 -31.84 -35.87 -59.24
C PRO A 33 -32.27 -34.79 -60.26
N ASP A 34 -33.54 -34.38 -60.22
CA ASP A 34 -34.06 -33.35 -61.13
C ASP A 34 -33.49 -31.96 -60.80
N ALA A 35 -33.21 -31.71 -59.52
CA ALA A 35 -32.49 -30.51 -59.10
C ALA A 35 -31.04 -30.52 -59.60
N GLN A 36 -30.37 -31.67 -59.61
CA GLN A 36 -29.02 -31.81 -60.16
C GLN A 36 -29.00 -31.51 -61.67
N GLU A 37 -29.94 -32.07 -62.44
CA GLU A 37 -30.04 -31.80 -63.88
C GLU A 37 -30.32 -30.31 -64.16
N PHE A 38 -31.18 -29.67 -63.36
CA PHE A 38 -31.45 -28.24 -63.49
C PHE A 38 -30.21 -27.37 -63.24
N VAL A 39 -29.41 -27.72 -62.23
CA VAL A 39 -28.17 -27.01 -61.87
C VAL A 39 -27.06 -27.27 -62.89
N GLU A 40 -26.99 -28.47 -63.48
CA GLU A 40 -26.06 -28.79 -64.57
C GLU A 40 -26.38 -28.01 -65.85
N ARG A 41 -27.67 -27.84 -66.17
CA ARG A 41 -28.13 -27.01 -67.29
C ARG A 41 -27.88 -25.52 -67.06
N ASN A 42 -27.79 -25.07 -65.80
CA ASN A 42 -27.61 -23.67 -65.42
C ASN A 42 -26.47 -23.54 -64.38
N PRO A 43 -25.20 -23.67 -64.79
CA PRO A 43 -24.08 -23.74 -63.86
C PRO A 43 -23.83 -22.39 -63.19
N HIS A 44 -24.05 -22.32 -61.87
CA HIS A 44 -23.71 -21.15 -61.06
C HIS A 44 -23.28 -21.57 -59.64
N PRO A 45 -22.20 -21.02 -59.06
CA PRO A 45 -21.68 -21.45 -57.76
C PRO A 45 -22.71 -21.45 -56.61
N ARG A 46 -23.63 -20.49 -56.58
CA ARG A 46 -24.71 -20.47 -55.57
C ARG A 46 -25.75 -21.58 -55.74
N LEU A 47 -26.04 -21.99 -56.98
CA LEU A 47 -26.98 -23.09 -57.25
C LEU A 47 -26.36 -24.43 -56.86
N TRP A 48 -25.08 -24.61 -57.21
CA TRP A 48 -24.30 -25.76 -56.76
C TRP A 48 -24.20 -25.84 -55.23
N ARG A 49 -24.07 -24.72 -54.51
CA ARG A 49 -24.06 -24.70 -53.04
C ARG A 49 -25.41 -25.09 -52.45
N LEU A 50 -26.52 -24.68 -53.07
CA LEU A 50 -27.86 -25.10 -52.65
C LEU A 50 -28.08 -26.60 -52.87
N LEU A 51 -27.64 -27.13 -54.01
CA LEU A 51 -27.69 -28.56 -54.30
C LEU A 51 -26.83 -29.35 -53.30
N ALA A 52 -25.61 -28.90 -53.04
CA ALA A 52 -24.71 -29.51 -52.07
C ALA A 52 -25.31 -29.52 -50.65
N GLY A 53 -25.93 -28.41 -50.24
CA GLY A 53 -26.60 -28.32 -48.95
C GLY A 53 -27.76 -29.33 -48.81
N ALA A 54 -28.63 -29.40 -49.81
CA ALA A 54 -29.74 -30.37 -49.82
C ALA A 54 -29.26 -31.83 -49.91
N ALA A 55 -28.17 -32.09 -50.63
CA ALA A 55 -27.55 -33.41 -50.71
C ALA A 55 -26.97 -33.85 -49.36
N LEU A 56 -26.32 -32.94 -48.62
CA LEU A 56 -25.83 -33.18 -47.26
C LEU A 56 -26.96 -33.51 -46.27
N GLU A 57 -28.06 -32.76 -46.29
CA GLU A 57 -29.22 -33.01 -45.40
C GLU A 57 -29.81 -34.42 -45.62
N ARG A 58 -29.78 -34.94 -46.85
CA ARG A 58 -30.23 -36.30 -47.19
C ARG A 58 -29.12 -37.36 -47.10
N LEU A 59 -27.92 -36.97 -46.64
CA LEU A 59 -26.73 -37.83 -46.53
C LEU A 59 -26.25 -38.47 -47.84
N GLN A 60 -26.53 -37.85 -48.99
CA GLN A 60 -26.03 -38.29 -50.30
C GLN A 60 -24.63 -37.71 -50.56
N LEU A 61 -23.60 -38.37 -50.00
CA LEU A 61 -22.22 -37.85 -49.99
C LEU A 61 -21.61 -37.71 -51.40
N GLU A 62 -21.94 -38.60 -52.34
CA GLU A 62 -21.40 -38.56 -53.71
C GLU A 62 -21.90 -37.33 -54.49
N VAL A 63 -23.19 -37.03 -54.40
CA VAL A 63 -23.81 -35.85 -55.03
C VAL A 63 -23.29 -34.57 -54.38
N ALA A 64 -23.10 -34.58 -53.05
CA ALA A 64 -22.51 -33.46 -52.32
C ALA A 64 -21.05 -33.21 -52.74
N ASP A 65 -20.23 -34.26 -52.90
CA ASP A 65 -18.83 -34.15 -53.34
C ASP A 65 -18.73 -33.55 -54.75
N HIS A 66 -19.54 -34.05 -55.68
CA HIS A 66 -19.63 -33.47 -57.01
C HIS A 66 -20.05 -31.99 -56.95
N ALA A 67 -21.09 -31.65 -56.19
CA ALA A 67 -21.57 -30.27 -56.10
C ALA A 67 -20.55 -29.31 -55.44
N PHE A 68 -19.86 -29.72 -54.36
CA PHE A 68 -18.83 -28.88 -53.72
C PHE A 68 -17.57 -28.72 -54.59
N SER A 69 -17.21 -29.73 -55.38
CA SER A 69 -16.10 -29.63 -56.34
C SER A 69 -16.37 -28.53 -57.38
N ARG A 70 -17.63 -28.38 -57.83
CA ARG A 70 -18.06 -27.33 -58.76
C ARG A 70 -18.18 -25.95 -58.12
N CYS A 71 -18.38 -25.89 -56.81
CA CYS A 71 -18.38 -24.65 -56.02
C CYS A 71 -17.00 -24.18 -55.58
N TYR A 72 -15.96 -24.99 -55.70
CA TYR A 72 -14.65 -24.78 -55.07
C TYR A 72 -14.73 -24.56 -53.55
N ASP A 73 -15.67 -25.24 -52.88
CA ASP A 73 -15.90 -25.11 -51.44
C ASP A 73 -15.05 -26.15 -50.67
N TYR A 74 -13.79 -25.79 -50.42
CA TYR A 74 -12.84 -26.67 -49.72
C TYR A 74 -13.31 -27.15 -48.33
N PRO A 75 -13.91 -26.29 -47.47
CA PRO A 75 -14.48 -26.74 -46.19
C PRO A 75 -15.55 -27.83 -46.34
N GLY A 76 -16.42 -27.72 -47.36
CA GLY A 76 -17.43 -28.75 -47.65
C GLY A 76 -16.82 -30.09 -48.05
N LEU A 77 -15.76 -30.06 -48.87
CA LEU A 77 -15.03 -31.28 -49.28
C LEU A 77 -14.31 -31.95 -48.10
N GLU A 78 -13.72 -31.16 -47.19
CA GLU A 78 -13.07 -31.70 -46.00
C GLU A 78 -14.10 -32.34 -45.05
N LEU A 79 -15.28 -31.71 -44.89
CA LEU A 79 -16.39 -32.29 -44.15
C LEU A 79 -16.79 -33.65 -44.73
N ILE A 80 -16.93 -33.77 -46.06
CA ILE A 80 -17.28 -35.04 -46.69
C ILE A 80 -16.25 -36.12 -46.39
N LYS A 81 -14.95 -35.81 -46.44
CA LYS A 81 -13.90 -36.77 -46.06
C LYS A 81 -14.05 -37.23 -44.61
N ARG A 82 -14.37 -36.33 -43.69
CA ARG A 82 -14.65 -36.66 -42.28
C ARG A 82 -15.90 -37.55 -42.15
N LEU A 83 -16.98 -37.21 -42.86
CA LEU A 83 -18.23 -38.00 -42.88
C LEU A 83 -18.03 -39.42 -43.41
N HIS A 84 -17.11 -39.64 -44.36
CA HIS A 84 -16.75 -40.98 -44.84
C HIS A 84 -16.05 -41.83 -43.76
N SER A 85 -15.26 -41.20 -42.89
CA SER A 85 -14.53 -41.89 -41.81
C SER A 85 -15.43 -42.34 -40.65
N LEU A 86 -16.60 -41.71 -40.48
CA LEU A 86 -17.51 -42.00 -39.37
C LEU A 86 -18.39 -43.22 -39.60
N LYS A 87 -18.46 -44.11 -38.62
CA LYS A 87 -19.20 -45.39 -38.68
C LYS A 87 -20.67 -45.33 -38.20
N GLY A 88 -21.23 -44.15 -37.94
CA GLY A 88 -22.60 -44.00 -37.40
C GLY A 88 -23.43 -42.94 -38.15
N GLN A 89 -24.63 -43.31 -38.61
CA GLN A 89 -25.52 -42.41 -39.35
C GLN A 89 -25.96 -41.18 -38.54
N LYS A 90 -26.28 -41.36 -37.25
CA LYS A 90 -26.62 -40.25 -36.34
C LYS A 90 -25.45 -39.29 -36.11
N LEU A 91 -24.21 -39.78 -36.05
CA LEU A 91 -23.01 -38.93 -35.95
C LEU A 91 -22.80 -38.13 -37.25
N LYS A 92 -23.05 -38.75 -38.42
CA LYS A 92 -23.03 -38.02 -39.70
C LYS A 92 -24.08 -36.91 -39.73
N GLN A 93 -25.30 -37.20 -39.26
CA GLN A 93 -26.37 -36.18 -39.14
C GLN A 93 -25.97 -35.04 -38.19
N ALA A 94 -25.35 -35.36 -37.06
CA ALA A 94 -24.84 -34.36 -36.11
C ALA A 94 -23.76 -33.47 -36.74
N GLU A 95 -22.79 -34.04 -37.48
CA GLU A 95 -21.76 -33.24 -38.16
C GLU A 95 -22.34 -32.39 -39.31
N VAL A 96 -23.32 -32.91 -40.04
CA VAL A 96 -24.04 -32.13 -41.06
C VAL A 96 -24.82 -30.97 -40.43
N ALA A 97 -25.55 -31.20 -39.34
CA ALA A 97 -26.25 -30.14 -38.62
C ALA A 97 -25.27 -29.10 -38.04
N ALA A 98 -24.09 -29.52 -37.56
CA ALA A 98 -23.04 -28.63 -37.09
C ALA A 98 -22.48 -27.74 -38.21
N TYR A 99 -22.33 -28.28 -39.43
CA TYR A 99 -21.91 -27.52 -40.59
C TYR A 99 -22.91 -26.41 -40.96
N PHE A 100 -24.22 -26.64 -40.78
CA PHE A 100 -25.25 -25.63 -40.99
C PHE A 100 -25.45 -24.66 -39.82
N GLY A 101 -24.64 -24.77 -38.76
CA GLY A 101 -24.78 -23.93 -37.56
C GLY A 101 -25.99 -24.26 -36.68
N ARG A 102 -26.65 -25.41 -36.90
CA ARG A 102 -27.82 -25.84 -36.11
C ARG A 102 -27.39 -26.54 -34.82
N PHE A 103 -26.63 -25.84 -33.98
CA PHE A 103 -25.96 -26.44 -32.82
C PHE A 103 -26.91 -27.03 -31.77
N GLU A 104 -28.14 -26.52 -31.66
CA GLU A 104 -29.17 -27.08 -30.78
C GLU A 104 -29.62 -28.48 -31.23
N GLU A 105 -29.80 -28.69 -32.53
CA GLU A 105 -30.15 -30.00 -33.09
C GLU A 105 -28.99 -31.00 -32.88
N VAL A 106 -27.75 -30.55 -33.07
CA VAL A 106 -26.55 -31.35 -32.85
C VAL A 106 -26.48 -31.83 -31.39
N GLU A 107 -26.72 -30.91 -30.46
CA GLU A 107 -26.73 -31.23 -29.03
C GLU A 107 -27.81 -32.28 -28.71
N GLN A 108 -29.03 -32.10 -29.21
CA GLN A 108 -30.11 -33.08 -29.03
C GLN A 108 -29.75 -34.45 -29.59
N ILE A 109 -29.11 -34.51 -30.77
CA ILE A 109 -28.64 -35.77 -31.36
C ILE A 109 -27.58 -36.43 -30.46
N TYR A 110 -26.61 -35.67 -29.94
CA TYR A 110 -25.60 -36.21 -29.03
C TYR A 110 -26.17 -36.69 -27.70
N LEU A 111 -27.14 -35.96 -27.14
CA LEU A 111 -27.86 -36.37 -25.93
C LEU A 111 -28.70 -37.63 -26.17
N ALA A 112 -29.39 -37.73 -27.32
CA ALA A 112 -30.16 -38.92 -27.71
C ALA A 112 -29.29 -40.15 -28.04
N MET A 113 -27.98 -39.95 -28.22
CA MET A 113 -26.98 -41.00 -28.37
C MET A 113 -26.28 -41.34 -27.04
N ASP A 114 -26.69 -40.71 -25.93
CA ASP A 114 -26.02 -40.78 -24.62
C ASP A 114 -24.55 -40.36 -24.63
N ARG A 115 -24.08 -39.66 -25.68
CA ARG A 115 -22.69 -39.19 -25.82
C ARG A 115 -22.57 -37.71 -25.45
N ARG A 116 -22.81 -37.41 -24.17
CA ARG A 116 -22.76 -36.03 -23.65
C ARG A 116 -21.37 -35.40 -23.77
N ASP A 117 -20.30 -36.18 -23.68
CA ASP A 117 -18.93 -35.68 -23.85
C ASP A 117 -18.72 -34.95 -25.18
N LEU A 118 -19.40 -35.40 -26.25
CA LEU A 118 -19.36 -34.75 -27.56
C LEU A 118 -20.18 -33.45 -27.57
N ALA A 119 -21.31 -33.43 -26.87
CA ALA A 119 -22.10 -32.22 -26.67
C ALA A 119 -21.35 -31.17 -25.86
N LEU A 120 -20.65 -31.57 -24.79
CA LEU A 120 -19.79 -30.69 -24.00
C LEU A 120 -18.65 -30.16 -24.85
N LYS A 121 -17.90 -31.02 -25.55
CA LYS A 121 -16.82 -30.59 -26.46
C LYS A 121 -17.31 -29.64 -27.55
N LEU A 122 -18.51 -29.83 -28.07
CA LEU A 122 -19.12 -28.91 -29.02
C LEU A 122 -19.37 -27.54 -28.38
N ARG A 123 -20.04 -27.49 -27.23
CA ARG A 123 -20.37 -26.23 -26.54
C ARG A 123 -19.14 -25.49 -26.03
N THR A 124 -18.12 -26.20 -25.56
CA THR A 124 -16.81 -25.62 -25.23
C THR A 124 -16.16 -24.96 -26.44
N LYS A 125 -16.21 -25.59 -27.63
CA LYS A 125 -15.67 -25.00 -28.87
C LYS A 125 -16.45 -23.77 -29.34
N LEU A 126 -17.74 -23.69 -29.04
CA LEU A 126 -18.57 -22.53 -29.35
C LEU A 126 -18.39 -21.38 -28.35
N GLY A 127 -17.81 -21.66 -27.16
CA GLY A 127 -17.71 -20.68 -26.07
C GLY A 127 -19.02 -20.50 -25.29
N ASP A 128 -20.00 -21.40 -25.47
CA ASP A 128 -21.30 -21.35 -24.80
C ASP A 128 -21.21 -21.90 -23.36
N TRP A 129 -20.45 -21.22 -22.49
CA TRP A 129 -20.14 -21.68 -21.14
C TRP A 129 -21.38 -21.89 -20.26
N PHE A 130 -22.42 -21.06 -20.43
CA PHE A 130 -23.70 -21.22 -19.73
C PHE A 130 -24.36 -22.58 -20.01
N ARG A 131 -24.35 -23.01 -21.28
CA ARG A 131 -24.94 -24.30 -21.66
C ARG A 131 -24.08 -25.46 -21.20
N VAL A 132 -22.76 -25.32 -21.24
CA VAL A 132 -21.81 -26.29 -20.67
C VAL A 132 -22.13 -26.54 -19.20
N LEU A 133 -22.28 -25.48 -18.40
CA LEU A 133 -22.60 -25.60 -16.98
C LEU A 133 -23.98 -26.24 -16.73
N GLN A 134 -24.98 -25.92 -17.54
CA GLN A 134 -26.30 -26.56 -17.45
C GLN A 134 -26.25 -28.07 -17.76
N LEU A 135 -25.45 -28.46 -18.75
CA LEU A 135 -25.25 -29.86 -19.09
C LEU A 135 -24.49 -30.61 -17.97
N LEU A 136 -23.54 -29.95 -17.31
CA LEU A 136 -22.78 -30.51 -16.17
C LEU A 136 -23.61 -30.61 -14.87
N SER A 137 -24.54 -29.69 -14.64
CA SER A 137 -25.41 -29.72 -13.44
C SER A 137 -26.55 -30.75 -13.54
N THR A 138 -26.98 -31.10 -14.75
CA THR A 138 -28.00 -32.13 -14.98
C THR A 138 -27.46 -33.55 -14.70
N THR A 139 -26.14 -33.73 -14.65
CA THR A 139 -25.47 -34.98 -14.28
C THR A 139 -25.40 -35.18 -12.77
N ALA A 140 -26.31 -35.99 -12.22
CA ALA A 140 -26.17 -36.54 -10.87
C ALA A 140 -25.11 -37.66 -10.86
N GLY A 141 -23.85 -37.30 -10.62
CA GLY A 141 -22.73 -38.22 -10.42
C GLY A 141 -21.62 -38.07 -11.46
N ASN A 142 -20.42 -37.71 -10.98
CA ASN A 142 -19.17 -37.56 -11.73
C ASN A 142 -19.18 -36.50 -12.84
N ALA A 143 -19.50 -35.25 -12.48
CA ALA A 143 -19.20 -34.14 -13.38
C ALA A 143 -17.74 -33.69 -13.16
N ASP A 144 -16.95 -33.64 -14.23
CA ASP A 144 -15.55 -33.23 -14.21
C ASP A 144 -15.40 -31.85 -13.55
N ASP A 145 -14.90 -31.81 -12.31
CA ASP A 145 -14.78 -30.57 -11.55
C ASP A 145 -13.86 -29.56 -12.25
N ALA A 146 -12.82 -30.05 -12.94
CA ALA A 146 -11.96 -29.21 -13.77
C ALA A 146 -12.71 -28.53 -14.93
N LEU A 147 -13.69 -29.22 -15.56
CA LEU A 147 -14.51 -28.61 -16.62
C LEU A 147 -15.53 -27.62 -16.05
N LYS A 148 -16.04 -27.86 -14.84
CA LYS A 148 -16.89 -26.89 -14.15
C LYS A 148 -16.14 -25.62 -13.80
N GLU A 149 -14.93 -25.74 -13.26
CA GLU A 149 -14.05 -24.60 -12.96
C GLU A 149 -13.77 -23.77 -14.22
N GLN A 150 -13.44 -24.43 -15.34
CA GLN A 150 -13.25 -23.76 -16.63
C GLN A 150 -14.52 -23.06 -17.12
N ALA A 151 -15.70 -23.71 -17.00
CA ALA A 151 -16.96 -23.11 -17.39
C ALA A 151 -17.33 -21.91 -16.52
N ASN A 152 -17.13 -22.00 -15.21
CA ASN A 152 -17.35 -20.90 -14.27
C ASN A 152 -16.41 -19.72 -14.54
N ASN A 153 -15.13 -19.99 -14.80
CA ASN A 153 -14.19 -18.95 -15.24
C ASN A 153 -14.67 -18.26 -16.53
N GLY A 154 -15.05 -19.02 -17.56
CA GLY A 154 -15.55 -18.45 -18.80
C GLY A 154 -16.85 -17.64 -18.66
N ILE A 155 -17.74 -18.03 -17.73
CA ILE A 155 -18.94 -17.24 -17.40
C ILE A 155 -18.56 -15.96 -16.63
N GLY A 156 -17.60 -16.06 -15.71
CA GLY A 156 -17.02 -14.90 -15.03
C GLY A 156 -16.48 -13.88 -16.02
N ASP A 157 -15.63 -14.33 -16.95
CA ASP A 157 -15.03 -13.49 -17.99
C ASP A 157 -16.10 -12.79 -18.83
N TYR A 158 -17.15 -13.50 -19.22
CA TYR A 158 -18.29 -12.94 -19.96
C TYR A 158 -19.02 -11.81 -19.19
N TYR A 159 -19.15 -11.93 -17.87
CA TYR A 159 -19.74 -10.87 -17.04
C TYR A 159 -18.75 -9.73 -16.79
N ALA A 160 -17.47 -10.02 -16.61
CA ALA A 160 -16.39 -9.06 -16.42
C ALA A 160 -16.23 -8.15 -17.64
N GLU A 161 -16.20 -8.70 -18.86
CA GLU A 161 -16.15 -7.93 -20.12
C GLU A 161 -17.29 -6.92 -20.24
N ARG A 162 -18.46 -7.24 -19.66
CA ARG A 162 -19.65 -6.38 -19.63
C ARG A 162 -19.74 -5.49 -18.40
N LYS A 163 -18.70 -5.46 -17.57
CA LYS A 163 -18.61 -4.70 -16.32
C LYS A 163 -19.68 -5.07 -15.29
N LYS A 164 -20.20 -6.29 -15.34
CA LYS A 164 -21.15 -6.82 -14.36
C LYS A 164 -20.40 -7.58 -13.25
N TRP A 165 -19.53 -6.86 -12.54
CA TRP A 165 -18.60 -7.40 -11.54
C TRP A 165 -19.30 -8.18 -10.43
N SER A 166 -20.45 -7.71 -9.96
CA SER A 166 -21.24 -8.37 -8.89
C SER A 166 -21.72 -9.78 -9.25
N ASN A 167 -22.02 -10.03 -10.52
CA ASN A 167 -22.36 -11.38 -10.98
C ASN A 167 -21.09 -12.21 -11.19
N SER A 168 -20.02 -11.59 -11.67
CA SER A 168 -18.73 -12.24 -11.92
C SER A 168 -18.14 -12.87 -10.65
N VAL A 169 -18.22 -12.16 -9.53
CA VAL A 169 -17.77 -12.63 -8.20
C VAL A 169 -18.32 -14.02 -7.87
N LYS A 170 -19.61 -14.27 -8.11
CA LYS A 170 -20.24 -15.57 -7.82
C LYS A 170 -19.56 -16.71 -8.58
N TYR A 171 -19.33 -16.51 -9.87
CA TYR A 171 -18.75 -17.54 -10.73
C TYR A 171 -17.24 -17.71 -10.48
N TYR A 172 -16.49 -16.64 -10.24
CA TYR A 172 -15.06 -16.78 -9.89
C TYR A 172 -14.83 -17.41 -8.52
N MET A 173 -15.71 -17.15 -7.54
CA MET A 173 -15.67 -17.87 -6.26
C MET A 173 -15.89 -19.37 -6.45
N GLU A 174 -16.87 -19.77 -7.27
CA GLU A 174 -17.13 -21.17 -7.62
C GLU A 174 -16.03 -21.80 -8.49
N ALA A 175 -15.27 -20.98 -9.23
CA ALA A 175 -14.14 -21.43 -10.05
C ALA A 175 -12.80 -21.48 -9.28
N HIS A 176 -12.78 -21.06 -8.01
CA HIS A 176 -11.57 -20.93 -7.19
C HIS A 176 -10.46 -20.06 -7.82
N ASN A 177 -10.84 -19.12 -8.68
CA ASN A 177 -9.88 -18.23 -9.35
C ASN A 177 -9.67 -16.95 -8.54
N MET A 178 -8.66 -16.98 -7.68
CA MET A 178 -8.38 -15.89 -6.73
C MET A 178 -7.89 -14.61 -7.41
N GLU A 179 -7.21 -14.71 -8.56
CA GLU A 179 -6.66 -13.54 -9.27
C GLU A 179 -7.81 -12.69 -9.82
N GLN A 180 -8.70 -13.32 -10.59
CA GLN A 180 -9.85 -12.65 -11.19
C GLN A 180 -10.90 -12.23 -10.15
N LEU A 181 -11.00 -12.97 -9.05
CA LEU A 181 -11.83 -12.57 -7.93
C LEU A 181 -11.31 -11.30 -7.25
N ALA A 182 -9.99 -11.17 -7.05
CA ALA A 182 -9.38 -9.95 -6.54
C ALA A 182 -9.65 -8.77 -7.46
N GLU A 183 -9.47 -8.91 -8.77
CA GLU A 183 -9.83 -7.86 -9.74
C GLU A 183 -11.30 -7.45 -9.62
N CYS A 184 -12.22 -8.41 -9.48
CA CYS A 184 -13.64 -8.10 -9.30
C CYS A 184 -13.91 -7.30 -8.02
N TYR A 185 -13.26 -7.63 -6.90
CA TYR A 185 -13.41 -6.87 -5.66
C TYR A 185 -12.82 -5.47 -5.75
N ILE A 186 -11.69 -5.31 -6.44
CA ILE A 186 -11.09 -4.00 -6.71
C ILE A 186 -12.04 -3.13 -7.53
N MET A 187 -12.64 -3.69 -8.59
CA MET A 187 -13.60 -2.97 -9.43
C MET A 187 -14.93 -2.66 -8.74
N LEU A 188 -15.26 -3.40 -7.69
CA LEU A 188 -16.42 -3.14 -6.82
C LEU A 188 -16.11 -2.22 -5.65
N GLU A 189 -14.83 -1.88 -5.42
CA GLU A 189 -14.35 -1.15 -4.24
C GLU A 189 -14.76 -1.83 -2.92
N ASP A 190 -14.81 -3.17 -2.92
CA ASP A 190 -15.20 -3.97 -1.74
C ASP A 190 -13.93 -4.35 -0.95
N ASP A 191 -13.44 -3.39 -0.16
CA ASP A 191 -12.20 -3.50 0.61
C ASP A 191 -12.26 -4.60 1.68
N GLU A 192 -13.43 -4.82 2.29
CA GLU A 192 -13.64 -5.84 3.31
C GLU A 192 -13.39 -7.24 2.75
N LYS A 193 -14.04 -7.59 1.63
CA LYS A 193 -13.83 -8.89 0.98
C LYS A 193 -12.43 -9.05 0.40
N LEU A 194 -11.81 -7.96 -0.05
CA LEU A 194 -10.43 -7.99 -0.52
C LEU A 194 -9.45 -8.34 0.62
N SER A 195 -9.69 -7.80 1.83
CA SER A 195 -8.91 -8.14 3.03
C SER A 195 -9.11 -9.61 3.46
N GLU A 196 -10.34 -10.11 3.40
CA GLU A 196 -10.64 -11.53 3.67
C GLU A 196 -9.95 -12.44 2.66
N LEU A 197 -10.00 -12.09 1.37
CA LEU A 197 -9.29 -12.81 0.31
C LEU A 197 -7.79 -12.81 0.58
N ALA A 198 -7.20 -11.65 0.89
CA ALA A 198 -5.77 -11.55 1.21
C ALA A 198 -5.41 -12.46 2.40
N SER A 199 -6.24 -12.50 3.45
CA SER A 199 -6.02 -13.35 4.62
C SER A 199 -6.03 -14.85 4.27
N SER A 200 -6.91 -15.25 3.34
CA SER A 200 -7.09 -16.65 2.92
C SER A 200 -5.96 -17.22 2.06
N LEU A 201 -5.15 -16.35 1.42
CA LEU A 201 -4.05 -16.77 0.56
C LEU A 201 -2.92 -17.47 1.34
N PRO A 202 -2.16 -18.40 0.75
CA PRO A 202 -0.97 -18.95 1.39
C PRO A 202 0.17 -17.92 1.47
N GLU A 203 1.13 -18.15 2.38
CA GLU A 203 2.34 -17.33 2.48
C GLU A 203 3.15 -17.38 1.16
N GLN A 204 3.78 -16.25 0.79
CA GLN A 204 4.57 -16.09 -0.46
C GLN A 204 3.79 -16.23 -1.77
N HIS A 205 2.46 -16.15 -1.75
CA HIS A 205 1.67 -16.12 -2.97
C HIS A 205 1.93 -14.86 -3.80
N LYS A 206 2.01 -14.96 -5.13
CA LYS A 206 2.30 -13.84 -6.04
C LYS A 206 1.30 -12.68 -5.90
N LEU A 207 0.02 -13.02 -5.82
CA LEU A 207 -1.08 -12.05 -5.64
C LEU A 207 -0.92 -11.16 -4.40
N LEU A 208 -0.25 -11.61 -3.34
CA LEU A 208 -0.07 -10.78 -2.15
C LEU A 208 0.71 -9.50 -2.45
N LEU A 209 1.63 -9.52 -3.42
CA LEU A 209 2.37 -8.33 -3.83
C LEU A 209 1.46 -7.32 -4.53
N GLU A 210 0.63 -7.80 -5.44
CA GLU A 210 -0.32 -6.98 -6.20
C GLU A 210 -1.39 -6.40 -5.26
N LEU A 211 -1.96 -7.23 -4.38
CA LEU A 211 -2.90 -6.80 -3.34
C LEU A 211 -2.26 -5.76 -2.40
N GLY A 212 -1.01 -5.94 -1.99
CA GLY A 212 -0.30 -4.97 -1.17
C GLY A 212 -0.16 -3.59 -1.86
N GLN A 213 0.10 -3.57 -3.17
CA GLN A 213 0.13 -2.32 -3.95
C GLN A 213 -1.25 -1.68 -4.10
N VAL A 214 -2.28 -2.50 -4.26
CA VAL A 214 -3.68 -2.02 -4.31
C VAL A 214 -4.07 -1.41 -2.96
N PHE A 215 -3.83 -2.11 -1.86
CA PHE A 215 -4.08 -1.60 -0.51
C PHE A 215 -3.34 -0.30 -0.23
N LEU A 216 -2.10 -0.16 -0.72
CA LEU A 216 -1.37 1.09 -0.69
C LEU A 216 -2.09 2.23 -1.41
N SER A 217 -2.57 1.96 -2.63
CA SER A 217 -3.28 2.96 -3.43
C SER A 217 -4.59 3.43 -2.79
N VAL A 218 -5.29 2.53 -2.06
CA VAL A 218 -6.51 2.83 -1.32
C VAL A 218 -6.22 3.52 0.03
N GLY A 219 -5.04 3.29 0.60
CA GLY A 219 -4.61 3.86 1.89
C GLY A 219 -4.73 2.91 3.08
N MET A 220 -4.99 1.62 2.83
CA MET A 220 -5.10 0.57 3.86
C MET A 220 -3.72 0.05 4.28
N CYS A 221 -3.11 0.70 5.27
CA CYS A 221 -1.71 0.39 5.60
C CYS A 221 -1.50 -0.93 6.32
N GLN A 222 -2.42 -1.36 7.21
CA GLN A 222 -2.19 -2.57 8.02
C GLN A 222 -2.21 -3.80 7.12
N GLU A 223 -3.22 -3.85 6.26
CA GLU A 223 -3.46 -4.88 5.27
C GLU A 223 -2.32 -4.92 4.24
N ALA A 224 -1.80 -3.76 3.82
CA ALA A 224 -0.62 -3.68 2.96
C ALA A 224 0.64 -4.22 3.64
N ILE A 225 0.90 -3.83 4.90
CA ILE A 225 2.05 -4.32 5.69
C ILE A 225 1.97 -5.85 5.81
N ASP A 226 0.81 -6.37 6.19
CA ASP A 226 0.60 -7.81 6.38
C ASP A 226 0.82 -8.58 5.07
N ALA A 227 0.32 -8.04 3.95
CA ALA A 227 0.52 -8.64 2.63
C ALA A 227 2.02 -8.68 2.24
N PHE A 228 2.77 -7.60 2.46
CA PHE A 228 4.20 -7.53 2.14
C PHE A 228 5.05 -8.39 3.09
N LEU A 229 4.72 -8.44 4.38
CA LEU A 229 5.41 -9.27 5.36
C LEU A 229 5.23 -10.76 5.05
N ARG A 230 4.00 -11.18 4.71
CA ARG A 230 3.71 -12.58 4.31
C ARG A 230 4.36 -12.98 2.99
N ASN A 231 4.78 -12.01 2.18
CA ASN A 231 5.57 -12.23 0.98
C ASN A 231 7.09 -12.12 1.22
N ASN A 232 7.54 -12.08 2.48
CA ASN A 232 8.95 -11.92 2.88
C ASN A 232 9.63 -10.64 2.35
N GLN A 233 8.89 -9.56 2.14
CA GLN A 233 9.41 -8.29 1.62
C GLN A 233 9.24 -7.15 2.63
N PRO A 234 10.00 -7.14 3.75
CA PRO A 234 9.88 -6.13 4.80
C PRO A 234 10.25 -4.71 4.31
N LYS A 235 11.12 -4.60 3.30
CA LYS A 235 11.47 -3.30 2.69
C LYS A 235 10.26 -2.60 2.09
N LEU A 236 9.40 -3.35 1.39
CA LEU A 236 8.17 -2.79 0.82
C LEU A 236 7.16 -2.43 1.91
N ALA A 237 7.05 -3.22 2.97
CA ALA A 237 6.20 -2.90 4.11
C ALA A 237 6.61 -1.58 4.80
N ILE A 238 7.91 -1.34 4.97
CA ILE A 238 8.42 -0.08 5.55
C ILE A 238 8.16 1.09 4.60
N ASN A 239 8.45 0.92 3.30
CA ASN A 239 8.15 1.95 2.30
C ASN A 239 6.65 2.28 2.25
N ALA A 240 5.80 1.27 2.42
CA ALA A 240 4.36 1.45 2.47
C ALA A 240 3.92 2.34 3.64
N CYS A 241 4.51 2.12 4.82
CA CYS A 241 4.27 2.97 5.99
C CYS A 241 4.76 4.41 5.75
N VAL A 242 5.91 4.56 5.08
CA VAL A 242 6.49 5.86 4.74
C VAL A 242 5.57 6.63 3.78
N GLU A 243 5.08 5.99 2.72
CA GLU A 243 4.16 6.60 1.74
C GLU A 243 2.85 7.05 2.37
N LEU A 244 2.31 6.25 3.29
CA LEU A 244 1.05 6.55 4.00
C LEU A 244 1.26 7.36 5.28
N ASN A 245 2.46 7.93 5.48
CA ASN A 245 2.83 8.77 6.63
C ASN A 245 2.64 8.11 8.01
N LYS A 246 2.67 6.76 8.10
CA LYS A 246 2.61 5.99 9.34
C LYS A 246 4.00 5.70 9.90
N TRP A 247 4.68 6.75 10.29
CA TRP A 247 6.10 6.70 10.66
C TRP A 247 6.42 5.88 11.92
N LYS A 248 5.55 5.91 12.95
CA LYS A 248 5.75 5.10 14.18
C LYS A 248 5.87 3.61 13.86
N GLN A 249 4.92 3.11 13.06
CA GLN A 249 4.90 1.72 12.60
C GLN A 249 6.07 1.40 11.67
N ALA A 250 6.45 2.34 10.80
CA ALA A 250 7.62 2.18 9.93
C ALA A 250 8.90 1.93 10.73
N VAL A 251 9.13 2.68 11.81
CA VAL A 251 10.32 2.54 12.66
C VAL A 251 10.27 1.23 13.44
N GLU A 252 9.12 0.87 14.03
CA GLU A 252 8.93 -0.40 14.72
C GLU A 252 9.25 -1.59 13.78
N LEU A 253 8.67 -1.61 12.57
CA LEU A 253 8.93 -2.65 11.57
C LEU A 253 10.40 -2.70 11.14
N ALA A 254 11.04 -1.54 10.97
CA ALA A 254 12.43 -1.46 10.59
C ALA A 254 13.37 -2.01 11.67
N GLN A 255 13.03 -1.86 12.95
CA GLN A 255 13.79 -2.46 14.05
C GLN A 255 13.74 -3.98 14.05
N PHE A 256 12.55 -4.54 13.85
CA PHE A 256 12.37 -6.00 13.89
C PHE A 256 13.01 -6.69 12.69
N HIS A 257 13.01 -6.06 11.51
CA HIS A 257 13.37 -6.75 10.27
C HIS A 257 14.63 -6.21 9.55
N ILE A 258 14.98 -4.93 9.68
CA ILE A 258 16.04 -4.30 8.86
C ILE A 258 16.83 -3.26 9.67
N VAL A 259 17.77 -3.72 10.48
CA VAL A 259 18.61 -2.87 11.35
C VAL A 259 19.51 -1.89 10.57
N HIS A 260 19.81 -2.17 9.29
CA HIS A 260 20.84 -1.43 8.55
C HIS A 260 20.36 -0.27 7.65
N GLU A 261 19.05 -0.10 7.40
CA GLU A 261 18.51 0.93 6.48
C GLU A 261 17.59 1.98 7.14
N VAL A 262 17.48 1.99 8.48
CA VAL A 262 16.59 2.89 9.22
C VAL A 262 17.01 4.37 9.14
N GLN A 263 18.31 4.64 9.18
CA GLN A 263 18.86 6.00 9.31
C GLN A 263 18.53 6.98 8.15
N PRO A 264 18.63 6.61 6.86
CA PRO A 264 18.32 7.55 5.76
C PRO A 264 16.83 7.88 5.65
N LEU A 265 15.94 6.97 6.05
CA LEU A 265 14.50 7.22 6.09
C LEU A 265 14.13 8.13 7.28
N LEU A 266 14.76 7.87 8.42
CA LEU A 266 14.57 8.64 9.64
C LEU A 266 15.02 10.10 9.49
N SER A 267 16.16 10.35 8.83
CA SER A 267 16.68 11.71 8.67
C SER A 267 15.74 12.61 7.86
N LYS A 268 15.08 12.09 6.81
CA LYS A 268 14.08 12.84 6.03
C LYS A 268 12.86 13.22 6.87
N TYR A 269 12.35 12.28 7.66
CA TYR A 269 11.16 12.54 8.46
C TYR A 269 11.44 13.50 9.62
N VAL A 270 12.59 13.33 10.29
CA VAL A 270 12.98 14.26 11.33
C VAL A 270 13.18 15.67 10.76
N ALA A 271 13.78 15.83 9.58
CA ALA A 271 13.90 17.14 8.94
C ALA A 271 12.53 17.81 8.78
N HIS A 272 11.53 17.08 8.29
CA HIS A 272 10.15 17.59 8.15
C HIS A 272 9.51 17.96 9.50
N LEU A 273 9.69 17.15 10.55
CA LEU A 273 9.17 17.47 11.88
C LEU A 273 9.85 18.70 12.51
N LEU A 274 11.14 18.87 12.25
CA LEU A 274 11.89 20.03 12.71
C LEU A 274 11.46 21.31 11.98
N GLU A 275 11.16 21.23 10.68
CA GLU A 275 10.59 22.33 9.89
C GLU A 275 9.20 22.74 10.41
N ASN A 276 8.35 21.78 10.79
CA ASN A 276 7.02 22.04 11.35
C ASN A 276 7.05 22.48 12.83
N GLY A 277 8.23 22.54 13.46
CA GLY A 277 8.40 22.94 14.86
C GLY A 277 8.00 21.87 15.88
N GLN A 278 7.70 20.64 15.45
CA GLN A 278 7.37 19.49 16.29
C GLN A 278 8.64 18.82 16.85
N GLN A 279 9.45 19.59 17.58
CA GLN A 279 10.75 19.14 18.10
C GLN A 279 10.64 17.97 19.09
N LEU A 280 9.56 17.87 19.87
CA LEU A 280 9.38 16.77 20.82
C LEU A 280 9.02 15.44 20.14
N GLU A 281 8.21 15.47 19.09
CA GLU A 281 7.87 14.27 18.31
C GLU A 281 9.12 13.72 17.59
N ALA A 282 9.98 14.62 17.09
CA ALA A 282 11.28 14.24 16.55
C ALA A 282 12.16 13.53 17.58
N VAL A 283 12.15 13.97 18.85
CA VAL A 283 12.88 13.29 19.94
C VAL A 283 12.31 11.89 20.20
N GLU A 284 10.99 11.74 20.27
CA GLU A 284 10.35 10.43 20.45
C GLU A 284 10.77 9.44 19.36
N LEU A 285 10.85 9.91 18.10
CA LEU A 285 11.27 9.06 16.99
C LEU A 285 12.74 8.68 17.05
N TYR A 286 13.62 9.61 17.41
CA TYR A 286 15.03 9.30 17.63
C TYR A 286 15.22 8.29 18.78
N HIS A 287 14.43 8.44 19.85
CA HIS A 287 14.43 7.50 20.97
C HIS A 287 14.00 6.10 20.53
N ILE A 288 12.85 6.00 19.84
CA ILE A 288 12.35 4.73 19.29
C ILE A 288 13.46 4.13 18.44
N ALA A 289 14.01 4.86 17.47
CA ALA A 289 15.06 4.38 16.57
C ALA A 289 16.45 4.15 17.20
N HIS A 290 16.59 4.25 18.52
CA HIS A 290 17.85 4.06 19.25
C HIS A 290 18.98 5.03 18.86
N CYS A 291 18.62 6.16 18.25
CA CYS A 291 19.50 7.30 17.96
C CYS A 291 19.54 8.25 19.16
N TYR A 292 20.01 7.72 20.30
CA TYR A 292 19.99 8.39 21.59
C TYR A 292 20.83 9.68 21.62
N LEU A 293 21.94 9.72 20.89
CA LEU A 293 22.81 10.90 20.85
C LEU A 293 22.14 12.06 20.11
N GLU A 294 21.50 11.77 18.98
CA GLU A 294 20.75 12.75 18.20
C GLU A 294 19.53 13.26 18.97
N ALA A 295 18.81 12.37 19.66
CA ALA A 295 17.74 12.74 20.60
C ALA A 295 18.24 13.69 21.70
N ALA A 296 19.33 13.32 22.37
CA ALA A 296 19.92 14.11 23.45
C ALA A 296 20.36 15.49 22.98
N GLN A 297 21.06 15.57 21.83
CA GLN A 297 21.49 16.84 21.24
C GLN A 297 20.30 17.76 20.97
N LEU A 298 19.20 17.22 20.43
CA LEU A 298 18.01 18.00 20.15
C LEU A 298 17.34 18.53 21.44
N LEU A 299 17.27 17.68 22.47
CA LEU A 299 16.74 18.05 23.79
C LEU A 299 17.58 19.13 24.46
N PHE A 300 18.90 19.06 24.38
CA PHE A 300 19.78 20.10 24.92
C PHE A 300 19.61 21.43 24.17
N GLN A 301 19.55 21.41 22.84
CA GLN A 301 19.29 22.62 22.06
C GLN A 301 17.94 23.25 22.39
N LEU A 302 16.90 22.42 22.59
CA LEU A 302 15.58 22.88 23.04
C LEU A 302 15.67 23.51 24.44
N ALA A 303 16.37 22.86 25.38
CA ALA A 303 16.57 23.37 26.73
C ALA A 303 17.29 24.72 26.74
N ASP A 304 18.35 24.89 25.95
CA ASP A 304 19.10 26.14 25.82
C ASP A 304 18.25 27.27 25.21
N LYS A 305 17.42 26.95 24.21
CA LYS A 305 16.46 27.90 23.63
C LYS A 305 15.43 28.34 24.66
N GLU A 306 14.84 27.41 25.40
CA GLU A 306 13.85 27.74 26.44
C GLU A 306 14.47 28.50 27.62
N ALA A 307 15.72 28.19 27.98
CA ALA A 307 16.51 28.93 28.97
C ALA A 307 16.70 30.40 28.58
N LYS A 308 17.10 30.66 27.33
CA LYS A 308 17.27 32.04 26.80
C LYS A 308 15.97 32.81 26.79
N MET A 309 14.86 32.15 26.46
CA MET A 309 13.52 32.74 26.45
C MET A 309 12.92 32.95 27.85
N ARG A 310 13.68 32.66 28.93
CA ARG A 310 13.24 32.77 30.34
C ARG A 310 11.90 32.10 30.61
N ARG A 311 11.65 30.95 29.97
CA ARG A 311 10.47 30.11 30.23
C ARG A 311 10.56 29.50 31.64
N LYS A 312 9.45 28.93 32.12
CA LYS A 312 9.33 28.36 33.47
C LYS A 312 10.56 27.47 33.80
N PRO A 313 11.35 27.78 34.85
CA PRO A 313 12.63 27.10 35.14
C PRO A 313 12.48 25.60 35.41
N LEU A 314 11.32 25.16 35.91
CA LEU A 314 10.99 23.74 36.07
C LEU A 314 10.94 22.97 34.75
N ARG A 315 10.46 23.59 33.66
CA ARG A 315 10.38 22.95 32.35
C ARG A 315 11.78 22.76 31.76
N VAL A 316 12.61 23.79 31.84
CA VAL A 316 14.00 23.75 31.40
C VAL A 316 14.77 22.65 32.14
N LYS A 317 14.61 22.55 33.47
CA LYS A 317 15.17 21.45 34.26
C LYS A 317 14.73 20.07 33.74
N LYS A 318 13.43 19.88 33.46
CA LYS A 318 12.91 18.60 32.94
C LYS A 318 13.53 18.24 31.60
N LEU A 319 13.72 19.20 30.69
CA LEU A 319 14.35 18.95 29.39
C LEU A 319 15.82 18.52 29.54
N TYR A 320 16.60 19.16 30.40
CA TYR A 320 17.96 18.72 30.69
C TYR A 320 18.02 17.33 31.34
N VAL A 321 17.06 16.99 32.21
CA VAL A 321 16.96 15.65 32.80
C VAL A 321 16.66 14.60 31.72
N LEU A 322 15.70 14.87 30.84
CA LEU A 322 15.39 13.96 29.72
C LEU A 322 16.62 13.78 28.82
N ALA A 323 17.32 14.86 28.46
CA ALA A 323 18.53 14.78 27.66
C ALA A 323 19.60 13.90 28.31
N ALA A 324 19.77 14.03 29.64
CA ALA A 324 20.73 13.20 30.38
C ALA A 324 20.34 11.72 30.43
N LEU A 325 19.05 11.41 30.59
CA LEU A 325 18.55 10.04 30.57
C LEU A 325 18.75 9.35 29.20
N GLU A 326 18.60 10.09 28.09
CA GLU A 326 18.92 9.56 26.75
C GLU A 326 20.41 9.23 26.61
N VAL A 327 21.31 10.10 27.12
CA VAL A 327 22.76 9.83 27.14
C VAL A 327 23.10 8.62 28.01
N GLU A 328 22.42 8.43 29.14
CA GLU A 328 22.58 7.21 29.95
C GLU A 328 22.13 5.96 29.20
N SER A 329 20.98 6.03 28.50
CA SER A 329 20.47 4.94 27.66
C SER A 329 21.47 4.56 26.56
N TYR A 330 22.13 5.55 25.96
CA TYR A 330 23.24 5.33 25.02
C TYR A 330 24.41 4.58 25.67
N HIS A 331 24.84 5.00 26.86
CA HIS A 331 25.93 4.34 27.57
C HIS A 331 25.55 2.93 28.01
N GLU A 332 24.31 2.66 28.37
CA GLU A 332 23.82 1.31 28.69
C GLU A 332 23.93 0.38 27.50
N ILE A 333 23.54 0.83 26.30
CA ILE A 333 23.67 0.04 25.07
C ILE A 333 25.14 -0.19 24.73
N LYS A 334 26.00 0.83 24.82
CA LYS A 334 27.45 0.65 24.62
C LYS A 334 28.09 -0.28 25.67
N ARG A 335 27.64 -0.24 26.93
CA ARG A 335 28.09 -1.16 27.99
C ARG A 335 27.64 -2.59 27.75
N SER A 336 26.43 -2.78 27.22
CA SER A 336 25.92 -4.12 26.89
C SER A 336 26.69 -4.74 25.72
N GLN A 337 27.04 -3.97 24.70
CA GLN A 337 27.87 -4.41 23.56
C GLN A 337 29.34 -4.69 23.95
N LYS A 338 29.86 -4.04 24.99
CA LYS A 338 31.22 -4.24 25.52
C LYS A 338 31.44 -5.61 26.18
N LYS A 339 30.40 -6.31 26.61
CA LYS A 339 30.54 -7.64 27.23
C LYS A 339 30.93 -8.76 26.26
N ASP A 340 30.75 -8.56 24.96
CA ASP A 340 30.98 -9.60 23.93
C ASP A 340 32.30 -9.43 23.14
N LYS A 341 33.09 -8.36 23.37
CA LYS A 341 34.38 -8.13 22.69
C LYS A 341 35.48 -7.68 23.65
N THR A 342 36.70 -8.16 23.42
CA THR A 342 37.92 -7.93 24.22
C THR A 342 38.14 -6.45 24.57
N GLU A 343 38.28 -6.19 25.87
CA GLU A 343 38.14 -4.88 26.54
C GLU A 343 39.09 -3.79 26.02
N ALA A 344 40.27 -4.15 25.52
CA ALA A 344 41.31 -3.18 25.13
C ALA A 344 41.03 -2.45 23.81
N ALA A 345 40.42 -3.12 22.82
CA ALA A 345 40.13 -2.52 21.52
C ALA A 345 38.85 -1.64 21.57
N SER A 346 37.86 -2.04 22.38
CA SER A 346 36.62 -1.29 22.56
C SER A 346 36.82 0.00 23.38
N ALA A 347 37.75 0.02 24.33
CA ALA A 347 38.09 1.22 25.08
C ALA A 347 38.73 2.30 24.18
N LEU A 348 39.60 1.90 23.24
CA LEU A 348 40.29 2.82 22.33
C LEU A 348 39.35 3.38 21.25
N VAL A 349 38.45 2.56 20.70
CA VAL A 349 37.43 2.98 19.73
C VAL A 349 36.39 3.89 20.38
N GLY A 350 36.01 3.64 21.64
CA GLY A 350 35.12 4.51 22.41
C GLY A 350 35.65 5.93 22.57
N LEU A 351 36.94 6.07 22.89
CA LEU A 351 37.60 7.38 23.03
C LEU A 351 37.69 8.15 21.70
N LEU A 352 37.90 7.44 20.58
CA LEU A 352 38.01 8.07 19.26
C LEU A 352 36.66 8.53 18.68
N GLU A 353 35.55 7.85 19.02
CA GLU A 353 34.20 8.26 18.61
C GLU A 353 33.66 9.43 19.45
N GLU A 354 34.01 9.48 20.73
CA GLU A 354 33.64 10.57 21.66
C GLU A 354 34.26 11.92 21.25
N ASP A 355 35.49 11.91 20.71
CA ASP A 355 36.18 13.10 20.20
C ASP A 355 35.71 13.58 18.82
N ALA A 356 35.13 12.70 18.00
CA ALA A 356 34.77 13.00 16.61
C ALA A 356 33.43 13.75 16.45
N THR A 357 32.56 13.74 17.47
CA THR A 357 31.29 14.46 17.45
C THR A 357 31.40 15.76 18.22
N ALA A 358 30.91 16.87 17.67
CA ALA A 358 30.90 18.20 18.29
C ALA A 358 30.11 18.30 19.62
N GLY A 359 29.68 17.16 20.18
CA GLY A 359 28.94 17.00 21.43
C GLY A 359 29.72 16.36 22.58
N GLY A 360 31.05 16.16 22.48
CA GLY A 360 31.85 15.53 23.56
C GLY A 360 31.62 16.11 24.97
N LEU A 361 31.47 17.44 25.08
CA LEU A 361 31.13 18.11 26.36
C LEU A 361 29.73 17.76 26.91
N MET A 362 28.77 17.44 26.04
CA MET A 362 27.41 17.05 26.43
C MET A 362 27.37 15.60 26.92
N VAL A 363 28.22 14.74 26.37
CA VAL A 363 28.31 13.32 26.72
C VAL A 363 29.12 13.12 28.01
N ASP A 364 30.14 13.94 28.26
CA ASP A 364 30.99 13.85 29.46
C ASP A 364 30.31 14.35 30.74
N SER A 365 29.36 15.30 30.64
CA SER A 365 28.68 15.88 31.80
C SER A 365 27.18 16.18 31.57
N PRO A 366 26.38 15.17 31.19
CA PRO A 366 25.00 15.36 30.73
C PRO A 366 24.08 15.97 31.81
N TRP A 367 24.34 15.67 33.09
CA TRP A 367 23.55 16.14 34.23
C TRP A 367 23.80 17.60 34.62
N ARG A 368 24.87 18.23 34.13
CA ARG A 368 25.31 19.55 34.61
C ARG A 368 24.27 20.65 34.40
N GLY A 369 23.56 20.63 33.28
CA GLY A 369 22.46 21.57 33.02
C GLY A 369 21.29 21.37 34.01
N ALA A 370 20.92 20.12 34.28
CA ALA A 370 19.86 19.79 35.23
C ALA A 370 20.23 20.16 36.68
N GLU A 371 21.49 19.95 37.07
CA GLU A 371 22.02 20.35 38.39
C GLU A 371 21.97 21.86 38.58
N ALA A 372 22.40 22.65 37.58
CA ALA A 372 22.38 24.10 37.67
C ALA A 372 20.96 24.64 37.92
N TYR A 373 19.97 24.14 37.19
CA TYR A 373 18.57 24.52 37.42
C TYR A 373 17.98 23.91 38.71
N HIS A 374 18.47 22.75 39.16
CA HIS A 374 18.10 22.19 40.46
C HIS A 374 18.50 23.13 41.60
N PHE A 375 19.78 23.52 41.65
CA PHE A 375 20.30 24.40 42.70
C PHE A 375 19.66 25.79 42.63
N TYR A 376 19.40 26.32 41.44
CA TYR A 376 18.67 27.59 41.26
C TYR A 376 17.25 27.53 41.84
N LEU A 377 16.49 26.48 41.55
CA LEU A 377 15.14 26.32 42.10
C LEU A 377 15.16 26.09 43.62
N LEU A 378 16.20 25.43 44.12
CA LEU A 378 16.37 25.18 45.54
C LEU A 378 16.71 26.48 46.29
N SER A 379 17.61 27.32 45.77
CA SER A 379 17.95 28.60 46.38
C SER A 379 16.74 29.54 46.42
N GLN A 380 15.93 29.57 45.36
CA GLN A 380 14.67 30.32 45.35
C GLN A 380 13.72 29.84 46.46
N LYS A 381 13.52 28.52 46.60
CA LYS A 381 12.68 27.98 47.68
C LYS A 381 13.20 28.34 49.07
N GLN A 382 14.50 28.20 49.30
CA GLN A 382 15.15 28.54 50.57
C GLN A 382 15.00 30.02 50.91
N PHE A 383 15.18 30.89 49.92
CA PHE A 383 14.97 32.33 50.04
C PHE A 383 13.54 32.68 50.45
N TYR A 384 12.54 32.14 49.75
CA TYR A 384 11.13 32.37 50.09
C TYR A 384 10.71 31.74 51.43
N SER A 385 11.41 30.70 51.89
CA SER A 385 11.19 30.10 53.21
C SER A 385 11.84 30.86 54.37
N GLY A 386 12.51 31.99 54.11
CA GLY A 386 13.13 32.82 55.15
C GLY A 386 14.50 32.34 55.62
N GLN A 387 15.20 31.52 54.83
CA GLN A 387 16.54 30.99 55.14
C GLN A 387 17.60 31.55 54.17
N PRO A 388 17.99 32.84 54.28
CA PRO A 388 18.91 33.49 53.33
C PRO A 388 20.34 32.92 53.41
N GLU A 389 20.80 32.47 54.57
CA GLU A 389 22.12 31.84 54.75
C GLU A 389 22.21 30.49 54.02
N ALA A 390 21.15 29.69 54.05
CA ALA A 390 21.10 28.42 53.33
C ALA A 390 21.04 28.63 51.80
N ALA A 391 20.32 29.68 51.35
CA ALA A 391 20.23 30.04 49.95
C ALA A 391 21.58 30.52 49.37
N THR A 392 22.37 31.27 50.14
CA THR A 392 23.71 31.70 49.69
C THR A 392 24.70 30.54 49.64
N ALA A 393 24.61 29.58 50.56
CA ALA A 393 25.43 28.37 50.53
C ALA A 393 25.10 27.47 49.31
N THR A 394 23.82 27.32 48.95
CA THR A 394 23.41 26.56 47.77
C THR A 394 23.81 27.24 46.46
N GLU A 395 23.73 28.57 46.36
CA GLU A 395 24.26 29.32 45.21
C GLU A 395 25.79 29.23 45.10
N PHE A 396 26.51 29.21 46.23
CA PHE A 396 27.97 29.03 46.20
C PHE A 396 28.36 27.62 45.71
N SER A 397 27.58 26.60 46.05
CA SER A 397 27.78 25.25 45.51
C SER A 397 27.64 25.19 43.98
N GLN A 398 26.80 26.04 43.40
CA GLN A 398 26.60 26.18 41.95
C GLN A 398 27.85 26.77 41.24
N LYS A 399 28.66 27.60 41.90
CA LYS A 399 29.86 28.24 41.31
C LYS A 399 30.92 27.24 40.84
N ARG A 400 30.95 26.02 41.39
CA ARG A 400 31.87 24.97 40.89
C ARG A 400 31.49 24.48 39.49
N ASN A 401 30.25 24.69 39.04
CA ASN A 401 29.71 24.14 37.79
C ASN A 401 29.53 25.17 36.66
N LEU A 402 30.22 26.32 36.72
CA LEU A 402 30.26 27.46 35.78
C LEU A 402 29.78 27.21 34.33
N LEU A 403 28.57 27.67 33.99
CA LEU A 403 28.18 28.02 32.62
C LEU A 403 27.10 29.12 32.52
N TYR A 404 26.52 29.59 33.62
CA TYR A 404 25.55 30.71 33.61
C TYR A 404 25.95 31.84 34.56
N VAL A 405 26.91 32.65 34.12
CA VAL A 405 27.38 33.88 34.79
C VAL A 405 26.24 34.91 34.96
N TRP A 406 25.23 34.88 34.10
CA TRP A 406 24.10 35.81 34.14
C TRP A 406 23.11 35.57 35.29
N LEU A 407 22.83 34.31 35.66
CA LEU A 407 21.92 34.02 36.79
C LEU A 407 22.53 34.43 38.13
N LEU A 408 23.85 34.26 38.26
CA LEU A 408 24.65 34.74 39.38
C LEU A 408 24.67 36.27 39.48
N ALA A 409 24.78 36.98 38.35
CA ALA A 409 24.77 38.44 38.37
C ALA A 409 23.44 39.01 38.88
N VAL A 410 22.32 38.38 38.52
CA VAL A 410 20.98 38.81 38.97
C VAL A 410 20.73 38.45 40.43
N SER A 411 21.15 37.27 40.92
CA SER A 411 21.01 36.90 42.33
C SER A 411 21.92 37.74 43.23
N LEU A 412 23.17 37.99 42.82
CA LEU A 412 24.10 38.89 43.53
C LEU A 412 23.63 40.34 43.55
N TRP A 413 22.93 40.80 42.51
CA TRP A 413 22.33 42.15 42.47
C TRP A 413 21.10 42.27 43.38
N ILE A 414 20.24 41.26 43.42
CA ILE A 414 19.10 41.20 44.34
C ILE A 414 19.58 41.15 45.81
N MET A 415 20.66 40.41 46.06
CA MET A 415 21.25 40.26 47.39
C MET A 415 22.03 41.49 47.87
N SER A 416 22.56 42.34 46.98
CA SER A 416 23.31 43.55 47.36
C SER A 416 22.41 44.77 47.68
N CYS A 417 21.17 44.78 47.18
CA CYS A 417 20.26 45.92 47.39
C CYS A 417 19.43 45.84 48.68
N GLY A 418 19.24 44.68 49.32
CA GLY A 418 18.55 44.56 50.62
C GLY A 418 17.11 45.09 50.69
N CYS A 419 16.52 45.56 49.58
CA CYS A 419 15.17 46.11 49.51
C CYS A 419 14.22 45.11 48.85
N VAL A 420 13.27 44.61 49.64
CA VAL A 420 12.19 43.70 49.20
C VAL A 420 11.36 44.30 48.06
N GLU A 421 11.30 45.64 47.95
CA GLU A 421 10.53 46.34 46.91
C GLU A 421 11.19 46.33 45.52
N CYS A 422 12.53 46.28 45.43
CA CYS A 422 13.23 46.24 44.14
C CYS A 422 13.16 44.87 43.47
N ALA A 423 12.95 43.80 44.24
CA ALA A 423 12.85 42.43 43.74
C ALA A 423 11.60 42.22 42.85
N ASN A 424 10.50 42.93 43.14
CA ASN A 424 9.24 42.77 42.38
C ASN A 424 9.29 43.37 40.96
N ILE A 425 10.12 44.40 40.72
CA ILE A 425 10.17 45.10 39.42
C ILE A 425 10.92 44.28 38.35
N VAL A 426 11.88 43.45 38.75
CA VAL A 426 12.62 42.55 37.84
C VAL A 426 11.79 41.30 37.47
N LEU A 427 10.79 40.94 38.30
CA LEU A 427 9.97 39.75 38.13
C LEU A 427 8.75 39.92 37.21
N THR A 428 8.28 41.15 36.94
CA THR A 428 7.04 41.40 36.17
C THR A 428 7.21 41.91 34.74
N GLY A 429 8.44 42.08 34.23
CA GLY A 429 8.68 42.31 32.80
C GLY A 429 8.18 43.66 32.23
N THR A 430 8.13 44.72 33.04
CA THR A 430 7.78 46.07 32.55
C THR A 430 9.01 46.92 32.28
N THR A 431 9.06 47.52 31.09
CA THR A 431 10.09 48.44 30.60
C THR A 431 10.38 49.60 31.56
N PHE A 432 11.65 49.98 31.70
CA PHE A 432 12.13 51.15 32.44
C PHE A 432 11.40 52.45 32.03
N PRO A 433 10.90 53.25 33.00
CA PRO A 433 10.91 54.69 32.87
C PRO A 433 11.95 55.28 33.83
N ALA A 434 12.76 56.20 33.31
CA ALA A 434 13.72 56.96 34.08
C ALA A 434 13.00 57.88 35.08
N VAL A 435 13.20 57.67 36.39
CA VAL A 435 12.90 58.68 37.42
C VAL A 435 14.02 58.66 38.46
N PRO A 436 14.64 59.81 38.80
CA PRO A 436 15.73 59.86 39.76
C PRO A 436 15.17 59.88 41.19
N CYS A 437 15.62 58.95 42.04
CA CYS A 437 15.32 59.00 43.48
C CYS A 437 16.38 59.85 44.20
N VAL A 438 15.93 60.98 44.74
CA VAL A 438 16.67 61.93 45.56
C VAL A 438 16.39 61.64 47.04
N ARG A 439 17.47 61.65 47.86
CA ARG A 439 17.53 61.77 49.35
C ARG A 439 16.95 60.59 50.14
N SER A 440 17.42 60.23 51.33
CA SER A 440 18.54 60.55 52.23
C SER A 440 18.27 59.73 53.50
N VAL A 441 19.30 59.25 54.25
CA VAL A 441 19.37 59.14 55.73
C VAL A 441 20.46 58.12 56.13
N THR A 442 21.62 58.70 56.47
CA THR A 442 22.59 58.37 57.54
C THR A 442 22.90 56.94 58.02
N ALA A 443 24.21 56.61 57.87
CA ALA A 443 25.14 55.91 58.80
C ALA A 443 25.29 54.36 58.74
N PRO A 444 26.46 53.78 59.14
CA PRO A 444 27.84 54.26 59.11
C PRO A 444 28.80 53.37 58.28
N LEU A 445 30.02 53.87 58.11
CA LEU A 445 31.17 53.26 57.44
C LEU A 445 31.50 51.84 57.94
N TYR A 446 31.53 50.87 57.03
CA TYR A 446 32.57 49.82 57.03
C TYR A 446 33.37 49.95 55.74
N ARG A 447 34.55 50.58 55.84
CA ARG A 447 35.58 50.55 54.80
C ARG A 447 36.13 49.13 54.72
N GLY A 448 36.06 48.54 53.53
CA GLY A 448 36.67 47.25 53.22
C GLY A 448 36.74 47.03 51.72
N SER A 449 37.62 47.81 51.08
CA SER A 449 38.28 47.58 49.78
C SER A 449 37.77 46.39 48.94
N SER A 450 36.85 46.61 48.01
CA SER A 450 36.60 45.70 46.85
C SER A 450 35.82 46.33 45.68
N CYS A 451 35.21 47.52 45.82
CA CYS A 451 34.33 48.09 44.79
C CYS A 451 35.00 48.65 43.52
N VAL A 452 36.29 48.38 43.24
CA VAL A 452 36.98 49.01 42.10
C VAL A 452 37.25 48.05 40.92
N TYR A 453 36.97 46.74 41.03
CA TYR A 453 37.36 45.79 39.97
C TYR A 453 36.25 45.26 39.05
N ILE A 454 35.03 45.81 39.08
CA ILE A 454 33.90 45.31 38.24
C ILE A 454 33.37 46.41 37.30
N VAL A 455 34.28 47.12 36.62
CA VAL A 455 33.91 48.00 35.49
C VAL A 455 34.63 47.58 34.20
N LEU A 456 35.51 46.58 34.23
CA LEU A 456 36.33 46.17 33.09
C LEU A 456 35.92 44.85 32.41
N LEU A 457 34.73 44.32 32.71
CA LEU A 457 34.16 43.13 32.04
C LEU A 457 32.84 43.44 31.30
N LEU A 458 32.72 44.67 30.81
CA LEU A 458 31.59 45.14 29.99
C LEU A 458 32.01 45.45 28.53
N MET A 459 32.98 44.69 28.03
CA MET A 459 33.16 44.35 26.61
C MET A 459 33.40 42.85 26.52
#